data_AF-A0A7V9FPZ7-F1
#
_entry.id   AF-A0A7V9FPZ7-F1
#
_cell.length_a   1.000
_cell.length_b   1.000
_cell.length_c   1.000
_cell.angle_alpha   90.00
_cell.angle_beta   90.00
_cell.angle_gamma   90.00
#
_symmetry.space_group_name_H-M   'P 1'
#
loop_
_entity.id
_entity.type
_entity.pdbx_description
1 polymer ?
#
loop_
_entity_poly.entity_id
_entity_poly.type
_entity_poly.pdbx_seq_one_letter_code
_entity_poly.pdbx_strand_id
1 'polypeptide(L)'
;MPDEWADARLALEVPGAAQHAQAAALLGPANPGRAGAELRFAAQRGGSGVGPEAVRRLLRRLDAEGITGELRLVASTEAERPPEVERTGLAGQWQAALATLPPDWSDLYCELELLSTDYLQRAALLVAPVNPARNPGKTSFRFRVARRFGYGASPEMTRRCLERLDAEGIEGRATILRALSDTHNVATQGPVWYLEGKAV
;
A
#
# COMPACT_ATOMS: atom_id res chain seq x y z
N MET A 1 24.06 -12.81 -10.21
CA MET A 1 23.66 -11.39 -10.04
C MET A 1 22.95 -11.26 -8.71
N PRO A 2 23.05 -10.12 -8.01
CA PRO A 2 22.32 -9.87 -6.76
C PRO A 2 20.81 -10.11 -6.93
N ASP A 3 20.10 -10.38 -5.84
CA ASP A 3 18.67 -10.73 -5.92
C ASP A 3 17.74 -9.50 -6.05
N GLU A 4 18.23 -8.28 -5.78
CA GLU A 4 17.41 -7.08 -5.59
C GLU A 4 17.63 -5.94 -6.63
N TRP A 5 18.07 -6.26 -7.86
CA TRP A 5 18.24 -5.24 -8.91
C TRP A 5 17.01 -5.08 -9.81
N ALA A 6 16.74 -3.84 -10.22
CA ALA A 6 15.70 -3.50 -11.21
C ALA A 6 16.26 -3.43 -12.64
N ASP A 7 17.45 -2.84 -12.81
CA ASP A 7 18.14 -2.72 -14.10
C ASP A 7 19.59 -3.20 -13.98
N ALA A 8 20.08 -3.94 -14.97
CA ALA A 8 21.47 -4.37 -15.06
C ALA A 8 22.03 -4.11 -16.46
N ARG A 9 23.16 -3.39 -16.54
CA ARG A 9 23.92 -3.14 -17.76
C ARG A 9 25.08 -4.11 -17.87
N LEU A 10 25.12 -4.84 -18.96
CA LEU A 10 26.07 -5.89 -19.25
C LEU A 10 26.96 -5.48 -20.43
N ALA A 11 28.22 -5.89 -20.38
CA ALA A 11 29.20 -5.76 -21.44
C ALA A 11 29.72 -7.15 -21.81
N LEU A 12 29.74 -7.48 -23.09
CA LEU A 12 30.34 -8.69 -23.63
C LEU A 12 31.50 -8.31 -24.55
N GLU A 13 32.71 -8.71 -24.20
CA GLU A 13 33.91 -8.53 -25.01
C GLU A 13 34.16 -9.79 -25.84
N VAL A 14 34.21 -9.65 -27.17
CA VAL A 14 34.43 -10.77 -28.11
C VAL A 14 35.70 -10.52 -28.93
N PRO A 15 36.78 -11.30 -28.73
CA PRO A 15 38.10 -10.99 -29.30
C PRO A 15 38.21 -11.14 -30.83
N GLY A 16 37.28 -11.87 -31.48
CA GLY A 16 37.29 -12.09 -32.93
C GLY A 16 36.30 -11.19 -33.68
N ALA A 17 36.74 -10.46 -34.71
CA ALA A 17 35.89 -9.55 -35.49
C ALA A 17 34.67 -10.24 -36.16
N ALA A 18 34.86 -11.45 -36.69
CA ALA A 18 33.77 -12.24 -37.29
C ALA A 18 32.77 -12.72 -36.22
N GLN A 19 33.28 -13.21 -35.09
CA GLN A 19 32.46 -13.66 -33.95
C GLN A 19 31.71 -12.48 -33.30
N HIS A 20 32.31 -11.29 -33.25
CA HIS A 20 31.68 -10.08 -32.73
C HIS A 20 30.46 -9.66 -33.57
N ALA A 21 30.54 -9.76 -34.90
CA ALA A 21 29.40 -9.50 -35.79
C ALA A 21 28.26 -10.50 -35.55
N GLN A 22 28.58 -11.79 -35.42
CA GLN A 22 27.63 -12.88 -35.15
C GLN A 22 26.99 -12.75 -33.76
N ALA A 23 27.81 -12.44 -32.74
CA ALA A 23 27.36 -12.26 -31.35
C ALA A 23 26.32 -11.13 -31.25
N ALA A 24 26.59 -10.02 -31.93
CA ALA A 24 25.68 -8.90 -31.94
C ALA A 24 24.39 -9.15 -32.73
N ALA A 25 24.43 -9.99 -33.78
CA ALA A 25 23.23 -10.45 -34.46
C ALA A 25 22.36 -11.32 -33.54
N LEU A 26 22.99 -12.23 -32.78
CA LEU A 26 22.30 -13.10 -31.81
C LEU A 26 21.72 -12.30 -30.64
N LEU A 27 22.42 -11.25 -30.19
CA LEU A 27 21.96 -10.34 -29.15
C LEU A 27 20.93 -9.30 -29.64
N GLY A 28 20.59 -9.27 -30.94
CA GLY A 28 19.66 -8.30 -31.53
C GLY A 28 18.39 -7.99 -30.72
N PRO A 29 17.70 -8.98 -30.11
CA PRO A 29 16.52 -8.70 -29.27
C PRO A 29 16.80 -7.85 -28.02
N ALA A 30 18.03 -7.82 -27.53
CA ALA A 30 18.48 -6.96 -26.43
C ALA A 30 19.04 -5.61 -26.90
N ASN A 31 18.97 -5.34 -28.21
CA ASN A 31 19.43 -4.13 -28.89
C ASN A 31 20.82 -3.65 -28.41
N PRO A 32 21.88 -4.47 -28.60
CA PRO A 32 23.19 -4.18 -28.05
C PRO A 32 23.82 -2.97 -28.73
N GLY A 33 24.31 -2.02 -27.93
CA GLY A 33 25.23 -0.99 -28.38
C GLY A 33 26.60 -1.59 -28.70
N ARG A 34 27.25 -1.10 -29.74
CA ARG A 34 28.57 -1.58 -30.17
C ARG A 34 29.62 -0.50 -29.89
N ALA A 35 30.70 -0.85 -29.19
CA ALA A 35 31.83 0.03 -28.95
C ALA A 35 33.14 -0.75 -29.12
N GLY A 36 33.78 -0.63 -30.29
CA GLY A 36 34.96 -1.43 -30.60
C GLY A 36 34.64 -2.93 -30.65
N ALA A 37 35.27 -3.73 -29.79
CA ALA A 37 35.05 -5.16 -29.61
C ALA A 37 34.04 -5.51 -28.49
N GLU A 38 33.39 -4.49 -27.92
CA GLU A 38 32.49 -4.62 -26.78
C GLU A 38 31.02 -4.44 -27.23
N LEU A 39 30.16 -5.36 -26.77
CA LEU A 39 28.72 -5.32 -26.94
C LEU A 39 28.04 -4.99 -25.61
N ARG A 40 27.32 -3.88 -25.55
CA ARG A 40 26.65 -3.40 -24.33
C ARG A 40 25.14 -3.55 -24.45
N PHE A 41 24.50 -4.19 -23.47
CA PHE A 41 23.06 -4.40 -23.45
C PHE A 41 22.52 -4.37 -22.02
N ALA A 42 21.21 -4.21 -21.87
CA ALA A 42 20.56 -4.07 -20.57
C ALA A 42 19.54 -5.19 -20.32
N ALA A 43 19.35 -5.52 -19.04
CA ALA A 43 18.33 -6.42 -18.54
C ALA A 43 17.46 -5.67 -17.52
N GLN A 44 16.14 -5.91 -17.52
CA GLN A 44 15.19 -5.25 -16.61
C GLN A 44 14.22 -6.23 -15.95
N ARG A 45 13.98 -6.10 -14.63
CA ARG A 45 12.93 -6.81 -13.89
C ARG A 45 11.71 -5.90 -13.72
N GLY A 46 10.76 -5.94 -14.66
CA GLY A 46 9.47 -5.22 -14.53
C GLY A 46 9.30 -3.98 -15.42
N GLY A 47 10.25 -3.69 -16.30
CA GLY A 47 10.12 -2.66 -17.34
C GLY A 47 9.76 -3.22 -18.71
N SER A 48 9.68 -2.35 -19.72
CA SER A 48 9.50 -2.72 -21.13
C SER A 48 10.76 -3.28 -21.80
N GLY A 49 11.88 -3.33 -21.09
CA GLY A 49 13.15 -3.90 -21.56
C GLY A 49 13.19 -5.42 -21.53
N VAL A 50 14.35 -5.99 -21.91
CA VAL A 50 14.53 -7.44 -21.97
C VAL A 50 14.63 -8.03 -20.56
N GLY A 51 13.74 -8.96 -20.25
CA GLY A 51 13.70 -9.64 -18.96
C GLY A 51 14.92 -10.55 -18.70
N PRO A 52 15.21 -10.89 -17.43
CA PRO A 52 16.39 -11.69 -17.06
C PRO A 52 16.44 -13.06 -17.75
N GLU A 53 15.30 -13.75 -17.86
CA GLU A 53 15.21 -15.05 -18.52
C GLU A 53 15.45 -14.96 -20.03
N ALA A 54 15.02 -13.87 -20.67
CA ALA A 54 15.30 -13.63 -22.08
C ALA A 54 16.80 -13.40 -22.30
N VAL A 55 17.47 -12.62 -21.44
CA VAL A 55 18.93 -12.46 -21.49
C VAL A 55 19.65 -13.79 -21.30
N ARG A 56 19.25 -14.62 -20.32
CA ARG A 56 19.83 -15.96 -20.11
C ARG A 56 19.71 -16.84 -21.37
N ARG A 57 18.57 -16.78 -22.07
CA ARG A 57 18.37 -17.52 -23.32
C ARG A 57 19.29 -17.02 -24.43
N LEU A 58 19.50 -15.70 -24.55
CA LEU A 58 20.40 -15.14 -25.55
C LEU A 58 21.86 -15.57 -25.29
N LEU A 59 22.32 -15.52 -24.04
CA LEU A 59 23.66 -15.99 -23.67
C LEU A 59 23.87 -17.47 -24.00
N ARG A 60 22.90 -18.34 -23.68
CA ARG A 60 22.96 -19.76 -24.06
C ARG A 60 23.04 -19.99 -25.56
N ARG A 61 22.47 -19.10 -26.39
CA ARG A 61 22.59 -19.19 -27.85
C ARG A 61 23.99 -18.81 -28.32
N LEU A 62 24.65 -17.86 -27.67
CA LEU A 62 26.06 -17.56 -27.96
C LEU A 62 26.94 -18.78 -27.66
N ASP A 63 26.71 -19.44 -26.53
CA ASP A 63 27.43 -20.66 -26.15
C ASP A 63 27.21 -21.79 -27.18
N ALA A 64 25.96 -21.99 -27.62
CA ALA A 64 25.61 -23.02 -28.60
C ALA A 64 26.27 -22.77 -29.99
N GLU A 65 26.50 -21.51 -30.34
CA GLU A 65 27.16 -21.10 -31.58
C GLU A 65 28.70 -21.05 -31.44
N GLY A 66 29.25 -21.44 -30.29
CA GLY A 66 30.69 -21.48 -30.05
C GLY A 66 31.35 -20.09 -29.94
N ILE A 67 30.57 -19.05 -29.64
CA ILE A 67 31.07 -17.69 -29.49
C ILE A 67 31.65 -17.54 -28.09
N THR A 68 32.97 -17.35 -28.01
CA THR A 68 33.69 -17.14 -26.75
C THR A 68 33.88 -15.65 -26.49
N GLY A 69 33.70 -15.24 -25.24
CA GLY A 69 33.84 -13.84 -24.83
C GLY A 69 33.76 -13.68 -23.32
N GLU A 70 34.11 -12.48 -22.84
CA GLU A 70 34.06 -12.15 -21.42
C GLU A 70 32.82 -11.29 -21.13
N LEU A 71 31.93 -11.77 -20.25
CA LEU A 71 30.74 -11.05 -19.81
C LEU A 71 31.02 -10.33 -18.49
N ARG A 72 30.86 -9.00 -18.47
CA ARG A 72 31.04 -8.15 -17.30
C ARG A 72 29.74 -7.40 -16.95
N LEU A 73 29.51 -7.22 -15.66
CA LEU A 73 28.48 -6.30 -15.14
C LEU A 73 29.08 -4.90 -15.10
N VAL A 74 28.53 -3.97 -15.88
CA VAL A 74 28.99 -2.57 -15.94
C VAL A 74 28.34 -1.74 -14.85
N ALA A 75 27.03 -1.92 -14.65
CA ALA A 75 26.27 -1.23 -13.61
C ALA A 75 25.00 -2.01 -13.29
N SER A 76 24.53 -1.90 -12.06
CA SER A 76 23.18 -2.33 -11.67
C SER A 76 22.52 -1.25 -10.85
N THR A 77 21.23 -1.03 -11.09
CA THR A 77 20.39 -0.18 -10.26
C THR A 77 19.57 -1.09 -9.36
N GLU A 78 19.62 -0.84 -8.06
CA GLU A 78 18.74 -1.50 -7.09
C GLU A 78 17.30 -1.13 -7.40
N ALA A 79 16.37 -2.07 -7.16
CA ALA A 79 14.96 -1.74 -7.27
C ALA A 79 14.63 -0.70 -6.20
N GLU A 80 14.32 0.54 -6.63
CA GLU A 80 13.81 1.55 -5.72
C GLU A 80 12.50 1.02 -5.14
N ARG A 81 12.55 0.63 -3.86
CA ARG A 81 11.35 0.26 -3.13
C ARG A 81 10.44 1.49 -3.17
N PRO A 82 9.23 1.41 -3.73
CA PRO A 82 8.35 2.56 -3.79
C PRO A 82 8.24 3.14 -2.37
N PRO A 83 8.37 4.48 -2.21
CA PRO A 83 8.36 5.08 -0.89
C PRO A 83 7.06 4.68 -0.19
N GLU A 84 7.20 4.17 1.03
CA GLU A 84 6.08 3.90 1.89
C GLU A 84 5.42 5.25 2.18
N VAL A 85 4.31 5.53 1.51
CA VAL A 85 3.52 6.72 1.79
C VAL A 85 3.00 6.51 3.20
N GLU A 86 3.52 7.26 4.18
CA GLU A 86 2.97 7.29 5.54
C GLU A 86 1.51 7.75 5.47
N ARG A 87 0.61 6.78 5.33
CA ARG A 87 -0.83 7.02 5.45
C ARG A 87 -1.07 7.40 6.90
N THR A 88 -1.74 8.52 7.14
CA THR A 88 -2.20 8.86 8.48
C THR A 88 -3.07 7.71 9.00
N GLY A 89 -2.60 7.04 10.05
CA GLY A 89 -3.32 5.94 10.70
C GLY A 89 -4.71 6.38 11.16
N LEU A 90 -5.59 5.41 11.42
CA LEU A 90 -6.96 5.63 11.85
C LEU A 90 -7.04 6.53 13.09
N ALA A 91 -6.12 6.38 14.04
CA ALA A 91 -6.05 7.24 15.21
C ALA A 91 -5.78 8.70 14.83
N GLY A 92 -4.85 8.93 13.89
CA GLY A 92 -4.54 10.26 13.39
C GLY A 92 -5.71 10.88 12.61
N GLN A 93 -6.38 10.10 11.78
CA GLN A 93 -7.60 10.54 11.07
C GLN A 93 -8.68 10.97 12.05
N TRP A 94 -8.88 10.20 13.12
CA TRP A 94 -9.85 10.51 14.18
C TRP A 94 -9.54 11.83 14.88
N GLN A 95 -8.28 12.06 15.24
CA GLN A 95 -7.86 13.29 15.90
C GLN A 95 -8.03 14.51 14.99
N ALA A 96 -7.66 14.37 13.71
CA ALA A 96 -7.88 15.41 12.71
C ALA A 96 -9.38 15.72 12.54
N ALA A 97 -10.24 14.70 12.50
CA ALA A 97 -11.68 14.87 12.40
C ALA A 97 -12.29 15.55 13.64
N LEU A 98 -11.84 15.20 14.84
CA LEU A 98 -12.30 15.86 16.07
C LEU A 98 -11.88 17.34 16.14
N ALA A 99 -10.70 17.68 15.62
CA ALA A 99 -10.18 19.04 15.63
C ALA A 99 -10.99 20.01 14.76
N THR A 100 -11.81 19.53 13.82
CA THR A 100 -12.68 20.36 12.98
C THR A 100 -14.05 20.64 13.60
N LEU A 101 -14.39 19.97 14.70
CA LEU A 101 -15.69 20.11 15.34
C LEU A 101 -15.80 21.43 16.13
N PRO A 102 -17.01 22.02 16.21
CA PRO A 102 -17.29 23.14 17.11
C PRO A 102 -16.93 22.83 18.56
N PRO A 103 -16.44 23.80 19.36
CA PRO A 103 -16.04 23.56 20.75
C PRO A 103 -17.15 23.05 21.69
N ASP A 104 -18.41 23.05 21.27
CA ASP A 104 -19.63 22.68 22.00
C ASP A 104 -20.29 21.38 21.50
N TRP A 105 -19.60 20.63 20.63
CA TRP A 105 -20.12 19.32 20.19
C TRP A 105 -20.34 18.38 21.39
N SER A 106 -21.39 17.56 21.32
CA SER A 106 -21.84 16.67 22.40
C SER A 106 -21.85 15.20 21.99
N ASP A 107 -22.47 14.88 20.83
CA ASP A 107 -22.64 13.51 20.34
C ASP A 107 -22.22 13.41 18.88
N LEU A 108 -21.61 12.28 18.52
CA LEU A 108 -21.20 11.95 17.17
C LEU A 108 -21.78 10.60 16.74
N TYR A 109 -22.14 10.53 15.47
CA TYR A 109 -22.39 9.27 14.78
C TYR A 109 -21.27 9.04 13.78
N CYS A 110 -20.55 7.93 13.95
CA CYS A 110 -19.30 7.67 13.25
C CYS A 110 -19.39 6.39 12.41
N GLU A 111 -18.54 6.31 11.39
CA GLU A 111 -18.33 5.11 10.57
C GLU A 111 -16.83 4.80 10.48
N LEU A 112 -16.50 3.53 10.69
CA LEU A 112 -15.20 2.95 10.40
C LEU A 112 -15.36 2.04 9.19
N GLU A 113 -14.83 2.46 8.04
CA GLU A 113 -14.78 1.66 6.82
C GLU A 113 -13.41 0.99 6.71
N LEU A 114 -13.36 -0.31 6.45
CA LEU A 114 -12.13 -1.08 6.30
C LEU A 114 -11.81 -1.30 4.83
N LEU A 115 -10.53 -1.30 4.48
CA LEU A 115 -10.10 -1.49 3.08
C LEU A 115 -10.21 -2.95 2.59
N SER A 116 -10.27 -3.91 3.50
CA SER A 116 -10.43 -5.33 3.18
C SER A 116 -11.47 -5.99 4.07
N THR A 117 -12.22 -6.94 3.50
CA THR A 117 -13.14 -7.81 4.24
C THR A 117 -12.43 -8.74 5.22
N ASP A 118 -11.16 -9.03 4.98
CA ASP A 118 -10.36 -9.92 5.86
C ASP A 118 -10.15 -9.29 7.24
N TYR A 119 -10.19 -7.96 7.33
CA TYR A 119 -10.07 -7.23 8.58
C TYR A 119 -11.34 -7.28 9.44
N LEU A 120 -12.50 -7.66 8.89
CA LEU A 120 -13.80 -7.50 9.58
C LEU A 120 -13.84 -8.20 10.94
N GLN A 121 -13.44 -9.47 11.02
CA GLN A 121 -13.55 -10.22 12.27
C GLN A 121 -12.60 -9.67 13.32
N ARG A 122 -11.34 -9.39 12.93
CA ARG A 122 -10.33 -8.88 13.88
C ARG A 122 -10.66 -7.46 14.33
N ALA A 123 -11.05 -6.60 13.39
CA ALA A 123 -11.45 -5.24 13.71
C ALA A 123 -12.66 -5.21 14.65
N ALA A 124 -13.68 -6.05 14.43
CA ALA A 124 -14.85 -6.13 15.31
C ALA A 124 -14.47 -6.42 16.77
N LEU A 125 -13.48 -7.28 17.00
CA LEU A 125 -12.98 -7.59 18.35
C LEU A 125 -12.23 -6.39 18.95
N LEU A 126 -11.36 -5.76 18.16
CA LEU A 126 -10.53 -4.64 18.63
C LEU A 126 -11.36 -3.39 18.94
N VAL A 127 -12.43 -3.16 18.18
CA VAL A 127 -13.36 -2.05 18.37
C VAL A 127 -14.58 -2.41 19.22
N ALA A 128 -14.70 -3.65 19.73
CA ALA A 128 -15.82 -4.05 20.58
C ALA A 128 -16.14 -3.07 21.74
N PRO A 129 -15.15 -2.43 22.40
CA PRO A 129 -15.45 -1.47 23.47
C PRO A 129 -16.18 -0.20 23.02
N VAL A 130 -16.19 0.16 21.72
CA VAL A 130 -17.03 1.26 21.21
C VAL A 130 -18.47 0.82 20.89
N ASN A 131 -18.82 -0.43 21.18
CA ASN A 131 -20.10 -1.05 20.84
C ASN A 131 -20.52 -0.82 19.38
N PRO A 132 -19.71 -1.27 18.41
CA PRO A 132 -19.97 -1.05 17.00
C PRO A 132 -21.14 -1.92 16.50
N ALA A 133 -21.99 -1.35 15.67
CA ALA A 133 -22.94 -2.08 14.85
C ALA A 133 -22.34 -2.33 13.46
N ARG A 134 -22.41 -3.57 12.97
CA ARG A 134 -22.02 -3.88 11.59
C ARG A 134 -23.00 -3.24 10.61
N ASN A 135 -22.49 -2.62 9.56
CA ASN A 135 -23.32 -2.14 8.45
C ASN A 135 -23.53 -3.29 7.44
N PRO A 136 -24.74 -3.87 7.31
CA PRO A 136 -24.95 -5.02 6.43
C PRO A 136 -24.59 -4.71 4.97
N GLY A 137 -23.87 -5.64 4.33
CA GLY A 137 -23.45 -5.49 2.93
C GLY A 137 -22.27 -4.53 2.70
N LYS A 138 -21.71 -3.93 3.76
CA LYS A 138 -20.50 -3.09 3.67
C LYS A 138 -19.38 -3.61 4.56
N THR A 139 -18.16 -3.20 4.24
CA THR A 139 -16.97 -3.46 5.04
C THR A 139 -16.81 -2.41 6.14
N SER A 140 -17.89 -2.10 6.87
CA SER A 140 -17.90 -0.97 7.81
C SER A 140 -18.66 -1.24 9.09
N PHE A 141 -18.26 -0.51 10.13
CA PHE A 141 -18.91 -0.45 11.44
C PHE A 141 -19.41 0.96 11.71
N ARG A 142 -20.54 1.07 12.39
CA ARG A 142 -21.07 2.33 12.89
C ARG A 142 -21.17 2.32 14.38
N PHE A 143 -20.88 3.44 15.00
CA PHE A 143 -20.87 3.57 16.45
C PHE A 143 -21.11 5.01 16.86
N ARG A 144 -21.44 5.19 18.14
CA ARG A 144 -21.70 6.49 18.74
C ARG A 144 -20.51 6.91 19.60
N VAL A 145 -20.22 8.21 19.59
CA VAL A 145 -19.25 8.82 20.50
C VAL A 145 -19.94 9.95 21.26
N ALA A 146 -19.71 10.01 22.56
CA ALA A 146 -20.27 11.01 23.46
C ALA A 146 -19.14 11.73 24.18
N ARG A 147 -19.19 13.07 24.21
CA ARG A 147 -18.07 13.87 24.75
C ARG A 147 -18.00 13.86 26.27
N ARG A 148 -19.14 14.09 26.93
CA ARG A 148 -19.22 14.29 28.39
C ARG A 148 -20.27 13.39 29.04
N PHE A 149 -21.41 13.20 28.37
CA PHE A 149 -22.52 12.38 28.81
C PHE A 149 -23.21 11.78 27.58
N GLY A 150 -23.93 10.68 27.77
CA GLY A 150 -24.60 9.94 26.70
C GLY A 150 -24.21 8.47 26.70
N TYR A 151 -24.70 7.73 25.70
CA TYR A 151 -24.50 6.28 25.59
C TYR A 151 -23.37 5.89 24.61
N GLY A 152 -22.75 6.87 23.95
CA GLY A 152 -21.60 6.64 23.08
C GLY A 152 -20.31 6.41 23.86
N ALA A 153 -19.31 5.82 23.21
CA ALA A 153 -17.97 5.72 23.77
C ALA A 153 -17.33 7.12 23.94
N SER A 154 -16.34 7.27 24.82
CA SER A 154 -15.59 8.52 24.90
C SER A 154 -14.63 8.68 23.72
N PRO A 155 -14.27 9.92 23.33
CA PRO A 155 -13.30 10.18 22.26
C PRO A 155 -11.95 9.51 22.47
N GLU A 156 -11.49 9.46 23.71
CA GLU A 156 -10.22 8.85 24.12
C GLU A 156 -10.31 7.33 23.98
N MET A 157 -11.41 6.73 24.40
CA MET A 157 -11.62 5.30 24.21
C MET A 157 -11.62 4.99 22.71
N THR A 158 -12.44 5.69 21.92
CA THR A 158 -12.49 5.50 20.46
C THR A 158 -11.10 5.57 19.84
N ARG A 159 -10.31 6.60 20.20
CA ARG A 159 -8.92 6.73 19.78
C ARG A 159 -8.09 5.49 20.14
N ARG A 160 -8.16 4.98 21.37
CA ARG A 160 -7.41 3.79 21.81
C ARG A 160 -7.78 2.54 21.02
N CYS A 161 -9.05 2.37 20.64
CA CYS A 161 -9.43 1.26 19.77
C CYS A 161 -8.89 1.42 18.34
N LEU A 162 -8.86 2.64 17.80
CA LEU A 162 -8.27 2.90 16.49
C LEU A 162 -6.73 2.70 16.51
N GLU A 163 -6.06 3.10 17.58
CA GLU A 163 -4.61 2.84 17.77
C GLU A 163 -4.30 1.32 17.77
N ARG A 164 -5.21 0.49 18.29
CA ARG A 164 -5.05 -0.98 18.23
C ARG A 164 -5.20 -1.53 16.81
N LEU A 165 -6.08 -0.94 15.99
CA LEU A 165 -6.19 -1.31 14.57
C LEU A 165 -4.91 -0.92 13.82
N ASP A 166 -4.42 0.30 14.05
CA ASP A 166 -3.17 0.78 13.46
C ASP A 166 -1.99 -0.12 13.84
N ALA A 167 -1.88 -0.52 15.11
CA ALA A 167 -0.83 -1.40 15.60
C ALA A 167 -0.86 -2.82 14.98
N GLU A 168 -2.03 -3.27 14.49
CA GLU A 168 -2.18 -4.53 13.77
C GLU A 168 -2.14 -4.38 12.24
N GLY A 169 -1.86 -3.17 11.73
CA GLY A 169 -1.83 -2.91 10.30
C GLY A 169 -3.19 -3.03 9.63
N ILE A 170 -4.28 -2.85 10.38
CA ILE A 170 -5.64 -2.89 9.85
C ILE A 170 -5.96 -1.52 9.23
N GLU A 171 -5.97 -1.47 7.91
CA GLU A 171 -6.21 -0.25 7.16
C GLU A 171 -7.69 0.07 6.98
N GLY A 172 -8.02 1.36 7.04
CA GLY A 172 -9.37 1.85 6.86
C GLY A 172 -9.48 3.37 6.86
N ARG A 173 -10.72 3.83 6.99
CA ARG A 173 -11.10 5.23 7.12
C ARG A 173 -12.05 5.42 8.29
N ALA A 174 -11.72 6.34 9.20
CA ALA A 174 -12.61 6.77 10.28
C ALA A 174 -13.29 8.10 9.90
N THR A 175 -14.62 8.12 9.87
CA THR A 175 -15.40 9.30 9.46
C THR A 175 -16.47 9.66 10.48
N ILE A 176 -16.61 10.95 10.77
CA ILE A 176 -17.75 11.50 11.52
C ILE A 176 -18.87 11.76 10.51
N LEU A 177 -19.94 10.98 10.55
CA LEU A 177 -21.07 11.11 9.64
C LEU A 177 -21.98 12.27 10.04
N ARG A 178 -22.19 12.46 11.35
CA ARG A 178 -23.04 13.50 11.92
C ARG A 178 -22.51 13.93 13.29
N ALA A 179 -22.75 15.18 13.64
CA ALA A 179 -22.46 15.74 14.95
C ALA A 179 -23.68 16.50 15.47
N LEU A 180 -23.93 16.40 16.76
CA LEU A 180 -24.87 17.25 17.49
C LEU A 180 -24.08 18.10 18.48
N SER A 181 -24.48 19.37 18.61
CA SER A 181 -23.97 20.30 19.63
C SER A 181 -25.08 20.62 20.62
N ASP A 182 -24.68 20.97 21.83
CA ASP A 182 -25.56 21.50 22.89
C ASP A 182 -26.77 20.60 23.25
N THR A 183 -26.62 19.29 23.09
CA THR A 183 -27.64 18.33 23.52
C THR A 183 -27.68 18.28 25.05
N HIS A 184 -28.87 18.13 25.63
CA HIS A 184 -29.06 17.95 27.07
C HIS A 184 -29.94 16.72 27.30
N ASN A 185 -29.57 15.90 28.30
CA ASN A 185 -30.39 14.75 28.65
C ASN A 185 -31.72 15.20 29.26
N VAL A 186 -32.78 14.47 28.95
CA VAL A 186 -34.07 14.58 29.67
C VAL A 186 -34.20 13.36 30.56
N ALA A 187 -34.10 13.55 31.87
CA ALA A 187 -33.94 12.47 32.85
C ALA A 187 -32.73 11.57 32.52
N THR A 188 -32.94 10.25 32.38
CA THR A 188 -31.88 9.29 32.02
C THR A 188 -31.69 9.15 30.51
N GLN A 189 -32.56 9.73 29.69
CA GLN A 189 -32.53 9.56 28.24
C GLN A 189 -31.62 10.60 27.60
N GLY A 190 -30.54 10.12 26.98
CA GLY A 190 -29.69 10.90 26.09
C GLY A 190 -30.27 11.02 24.68
N PRO A 191 -29.62 11.77 23.79
CA PRO A 191 -30.10 11.99 22.43
C PRO A 191 -30.26 10.68 21.66
N VAL A 192 -31.36 10.57 20.91
CA VAL A 192 -31.67 9.43 20.04
C VAL A 192 -31.39 9.84 18.60
N TRP A 193 -30.62 9.02 17.88
CA TRP A 193 -30.33 9.25 16.47
C TRP A 193 -31.41 8.61 15.62
N TYR A 194 -32.03 9.38 14.73
CA TYR A 194 -32.89 8.84 13.68
C TYR A 194 -32.19 8.99 12.33
N LEU A 195 -31.94 7.87 11.66
CA LEU A 195 -31.50 7.83 10.28
C LEU A 195 -32.63 7.25 9.43
N GLU A 196 -33.09 8.00 8.44
CA GLU A 196 -34.19 7.59 7.54
C GLU A 196 -35.45 7.14 8.31
N GLY A 197 -35.73 7.78 9.46
CA GLY A 197 -36.88 7.48 10.30
C GLY A 197 -36.72 6.30 11.26
N LYS A 198 -35.55 5.65 11.32
CA LYS A 198 -35.27 4.55 12.26
C LYS A 198 -34.26 4.96 13.33
N ALA A 199 -34.51 4.54 14.56
CA ALA A 199 -33.58 4.76 15.67
C ALA A 199 -32.31 3.92 15.48
N VAL A 200 -31.14 4.53 15.68
CA VAL A 200 -29.80 3.90 15.58
C VAL A 200 -28.89 4.20 16.76
#